data_AF-A0A2D5Z6B5-F1
#
_entry.id   AF-A0A2D5Z6B5-F1
#
_cell.length_a   1.000
_cell.length_b   1.000
_cell.length_c   1.000
_cell.angle_alpha   90.00
_cell.angle_beta   90.00
_cell.angle_gamma   90.00
#
_symmetry.space_group_name_H-M   'P 1'
#
loop_
_entity.id
_entity.type
_entity.pdbx_description
1 polymer ?
#
loop_
_entity_poly.entity_id
_entity_poly.type
_entity_poly.pdbx_seq_one_letter_code
_entity_poly.pdbx_strand_id
1 'polypeptide(L)'
;MKQIELQDQPRLGVAATFRLTLNGMRHRLGRSIVTLMVITVAIAFMANALSESIVRRELATVAVERLDDLRIAMTWSARISGATANDEIIRRIGRADADAPEVIEAGRVAGIDDDLRPYHETARSAITMLDWIETLDHRTRRSLVDDAQGFGILRDLGDPERWERFEQVVGRHAALRRSADVDAMRRLVSAWPQLERSTDRIREGYAQAASDVATSRGDRSMLEALVDADGAFGDAVRAAGFGLDSETGRRVARDAARRLQIARLEQALRRPEVRRRVAAQLDIVPREVDAVRLWKMLSGRRGAAIYLEAMTEEGLVFEALDADRVVALAALRSEQAALERAAGFGSRDARLTIERRMIWVLFVSMLVCVVGIANAMLMSVTQRFREIATLKCLGALDGYIALTFVMEAAVLGIVGGVAGTVVGLVIGLGRMYGRIGEVLALAMPYRLLAGAGASAALLGVLLAAVATILPALKASRLAPMEAMRVE
;
A
#
# COMPACT_ATOMS: atom_id res chain seq x y z
N MET A 1 67.22 -35.18 14.95
CA MET A 1 65.91 -35.14 14.27
C MET A 1 66.17 -34.89 12.79
N LYS A 2 65.64 -35.73 11.88
CA LYS A 2 65.71 -35.47 10.43
C LYS A 2 64.99 -34.13 10.18
N GLN A 3 65.68 -33.14 9.63
CA GLN A 3 65.01 -31.92 9.15
C GLN A 3 64.07 -32.35 8.02
N ILE A 4 62.77 -32.31 8.28
CA ILE A 4 61.76 -32.53 7.27
C ILE A 4 61.65 -31.20 6.52
N GLU A 5 62.20 -31.17 5.31
CA GLU A 5 62.10 -30.05 4.41
C GLU A 5 60.64 -29.98 3.90
N LEU A 6 59.82 -29.20 4.61
CA LEU A 6 58.43 -28.94 4.23
C LEU A 6 58.44 -27.99 3.02
N GLN A 7 58.30 -28.56 1.82
CA GLN A 7 58.05 -27.76 0.61
C GLN A 7 56.75 -26.95 0.77
N ASP A 8 56.74 -25.73 0.24
CA ASP A 8 55.54 -24.90 0.18
C ASP A 8 54.43 -25.64 -0.56
N GLN A 9 53.29 -25.82 0.12
CA GLN A 9 52.15 -26.53 -0.44
C GLN A 9 51.59 -25.76 -1.66
N PRO A 10 51.36 -26.43 -2.79
CA PRO A 10 50.82 -25.79 -3.98
C PRO A 10 49.42 -25.26 -3.71
N ARG A 11 49.26 -23.93 -3.72
CA ARG A 11 47.95 -23.27 -3.65
C ARG A 11 47.40 -23.11 -5.06
N LEU A 12 46.31 -23.81 -5.36
CA LEU A 12 45.57 -23.58 -6.60
C LEU A 12 44.93 -22.18 -6.56
N GLY A 13 45.15 -21.41 -7.62
CA GLY A 13 44.51 -20.09 -7.77
C GLY A 13 42.99 -20.20 -7.85
N VAL A 14 42.28 -19.15 -7.42
CA VAL A 14 40.81 -19.10 -7.36
C VAL A 14 40.14 -19.51 -8.68
N ALA A 15 40.72 -19.12 -9.83
CA ALA A 15 40.21 -19.47 -11.14
C ALA A 15 40.34 -20.98 -11.49
N ALA A 16 41.37 -21.66 -10.98
CA ALA A 16 41.51 -23.11 -11.15
C ALA A 16 40.50 -23.85 -10.28
N THR A 17 40.35 -23.44 -9.02
CA THR A 17 39.33 -23.96 -8.10
C THR A 17 37.93 -23.81 -8.68
N PHE A 18 37.59 -22.63 -9.20
CA PHE A 18 36.28 -22.37 -9.81
C PHE A 18 35.97 -23.28 -11.01
N ARG A 19 36.95 -23.48 -11.91
CA ARG A 19 36.79 -24.40 -13.05
C ARG A 19 36.58 -25.85 -12.62
N LEU A 20 37.33 -26.31 -11.61
CA LEU A 20 37.15 -27.63 -11.02
C LEU A 20 35.75 -27.78 -10.39
N THR A 21 35.26 -26.77 -9.68
CA THR A 21 33.91 -26.75 -9.12
C THR A 21 32.84 -26.86 -10.21
N LEU A 22 32.96 -26.09 -11.29
CA LEU A 22 32.02 -26.13 -12.43
C LEU A 22 31.98 -27.49 -13.12
N ASN A 23 33.14 -28.08 -13.41
CA ASN A 23 33.21 -29.43 -13.98
C ASN A 23 32.60 -30.47 -13.04
N GLY A 24 32.89 -30.36 -11.74
CA GLY A 24 32.31 -31.20 -10.71
C GLY A 24 30.78 -31.12 -10.62
N MET A 25 30.19 -29.95 -10.84
CA MET A 25 28.72 -29.80 -10.90
C MET A 25 28.13 -30.44 -12.17
N ARG A 26 28.79 -30.29 -13.32
CA ARG A 26 28.31 -30.83 -14.61
C ARG A 26 28.16 -32.36 -14.59
N HIS A 27 29.05 -33.07 -13.90
CA HIS A 27 28.95 -34.53 -13.74
C HIS A 27 27.84 -34.96 -12.76
N ARG A 28 27.20 -34.03 -12.05
CA ARG A 28 26.24 -34.29 -10.96
C ARG A 28 24.94 -33.49 -11.11
N LEU A 29 24.55 -33.21 -12.36
CA LEU A 29 23.39 -32.40 -12.75
C LEU A 29 22.13 -32.72 -11.93
N GLY A 30 21.79 -34.00 -11.74
CA GLY A 30 20.56 -34.40 -11.04
C GLY A 30 20.40 -33.81 -9.62
N ARG A 31 21.47 -33.71 -8.83
CA ARG A 31 21.38 -33.15 -7.46
C ARG A 31 21.65 -31.67 -7.38
N SER A 32 22.51 -31.16 -8.25
CA SER A 32 22.62 -29.71 -8.46
C SER A 32 21.25 -29.13 -8.85
N ILE A 33 20.43 -29.86 -9.62
CA ILE A 33 19.04 -29.50 -9.94
C ILE A 33 18.15 -29.48 -8.69
N VAL A 34 18.23 -30.48 -7.80
CA VAL A 34 17.42 -30.50 -6.56
C VAL A 34 17.75 -29.29 -5.67
N THR A 35 19.03 -29.02 -5.42
CA THR A 35 19.47 -27.85 -4.64
C THR A 35 19.03 -26.55 -5.31
N LEU A 36 19.20 -26.47 -6.64
CA LEU A 36 18.77 -25.32 -7.43
C LEU A 36 17.26 -25.10 -7.34
N MET A 37 16.43 -26.13 -7.41
CA MET A 37 14.98 -26.05 -7.28
C MET A 37 14.56 -25.55 -5.89
N VAL A 38 15.18 -26.05 -4.82
CA VAL A 38 14.89 -25.61 -3.44
C VAL A 38 15.19 -24.12 -3.28
N ILE A 39 16.36 -23.66 -3.75
CA ILE A 39 16.73 -22.24 -3.75
C ILE A 39 15.74 -21.43 -4.58
N THR A 40 15.45 -21.89 -5.81
CA THR A 40 14.56 -21.20 -6.76
C THR A 40 13.17 -21.00 -6.16
N VAL A 41 12.58 -22.02 -5.53
CA VAL A 41 11.24 -21.93 -4.93
C VAL A 41 11.23 -20.97 -3.74
N ALA A 42 12.22 -21.05 -2.85
CA ALA A 42 12.30 -20.17 -1.69
C ALA A 42 12.48 -18.70 -2.11
N ILE A 43 13.38 -18.44 -3.07
CA ILE A 43 13.61 -17.09 -3.57
C ILE A 43 12.43 -16.59 -4.41
N ALA A 44 11.76 -17.45 -5.19
CA ALA A 44 10.53 -17.09 -5.87
C ALA A 44 9.42 -16.69 -4.90
N PHE A 45 9.26 -17.42 -3.80
CA PHE A 45 8.30 -17.07 -2.77
C PHE A 45 8.62 -15.71 -2.11
N MET A 46 9.88 -15.46 -1.77
CA MET A 46 10.35 -14.18 -1.22
C MET A 46 10.18 -13.03 -2.22
N ALA A 47 10.61 -13.20 -3.47
CA ALA A 47 10.50 -12.19 -4.51
C ALA A 47 9.04 -11.87 -4.84
N ASN A 48 8.17 -12.88 -4.89
CA ASN A 48 6.72 -12.69 -5.01
C ASN A 48 6.19 -11.87 -3.81
N ALA A 49 6.58 -12.23 -2.60
CA ALA A 49 6.14 -11.55 -1.38
C ALA A 49 6.55 -10.08 -1.32
N LEU A 50 7.83 -9.79 -1.61
CA LEU A 50 8.38 -8.44 -1.61
C LEU A 50 7.78 -7.59 -2.73
N SER A 51 7.71 -8.13 -3.95
CA SER A 51 7.13 -7.40 -5.08
C SER A 51 5.66 -7.08 -4.85
N GLU A 52 4.87 -8.02 -4.34
CA GLU A 52 3.47 -7.79 -4.02
C GLU A 52 3.29 -6.72 -2.94
N SER A 53 4.12 -6.73 -1.88
CA SER A 53 4.08 -5.72 -0.82
C SER A 53 4.41 -4.31 -1.35
N ILE A 54 5.49 -4.18 -2.13
CA ILE A 54 5.91 -2.91 -2.72
C ILE A 54 4.83 -2.39 -3.67
N VAL A 55 4.38 -3.23 -4.59
CA VAL A 55 3.40 -2.86 -5.61
C VAL A 55 2.07 -2.45 -4.96
N ARG A 56 1.58 -3.21 -3.96
CA ARG A 56 0.36 -2.84 -3.22
C ARG A 56 0.48 -1.49 -2.51
N ARG A 57 1.64 -1.20 -1.90
CA ARG A 57 1.86 0.06 -1.19
C ARG A 57 1.85 1.25 -2.14
N GLU A 58 2.60 1.16 -3.24
CA GLU A 58 2.69 2.23 -4.25
C GLU A 58 1.36 2.43 -4.98
N LEU A 59 0.72 1.33 -5.39
CA LEU A 59 -0.61 1.37 -6.00
C LEU A 59 -1.65 1.99 -5.08
N ALA A 60 -1.63 1.69 -3.78
CA ALA A 60 -2.60 2.27 -2.85
C ALA A 60 -2.46 3.79 -2.78
N THR A 61 -1.22 4.31 -2.72
CA THR A 61 -0.96 5.74 -2.71
C THR A 61 -1.44 6.41 -4.00
N VAL A 62 -1.01 5.88 -5.16
CA VAL A 62 -1.41 6.43 -6.47
C VAL A 62 -2.93 6.30 -6.67
N ALA A 63 -3.54 5.22 -6.21
CA ALA A 63 -4.97 5.02 -6.35
C ALA A 63 -5.79 6.01 -5.51
N VAL A 64 -5.36 6.33 -4.29
CA VAL A 64 -6.02 7.35 -3.47
C VAL A 64 -5.97 8.71 -4.17
N GLU A 65 -4.78 9.12 -4.63
CA GLU A 65 -4.60 10.39 -5.34
C GLU A 65 -5.48 10.49 -6.60
N ARG A 66 -5.50 9.42 -7.42
CA ARG A 66 -6.36 9.35 -8.61
C ARG A 66 -7.86 9.30 -8.29
N LEU A 67 -8.24 8.66 -7.19
CA LEU A 67 -9.65 8.61 -6.77
C LEU A 67 -10.16 9.97 -6.32
N ASP A 68 -9.33 10.76 -5.65
CA ASP A 68 -9.70 12.11 -5.22
C ASP A 68 -10.02 12.99 -6.43
N ASP A 69 -9.21 12.91 -7.49
CA ASP A 69 -9.48 13.58 -8.76
C ASP A 69 -10.80 13.12 -9.42
N LEU A 70 -11.10 11.82 -9.33
CA LEU A 70 -12.31 11.21 -9.91
C LEU A 70 -13.55 11.36 -9.02
N ARG A 71 -13.41 11.85 -7.80
CA ARG A 71 -14.49 12.05 -6.82
C ARG A 71 -14.68 13.51 -6.45
N ILE A 72 -14.01 14.41 -7.15
CA ILE A 72 -14.01 15.84 -6.86
C ILE A 72 -15.43 16.42 -6.72
N ALA A 73 -16.41 16.00 -7.54
CA ALA A 73 -17.79 16.47 -7.39
C ALA A 73 -18.45 16.01 -6.08
N MET A 74 -18.16 14.80 -5.59
CA MET A 74 -18.69 14.33 -4.30
C MET A 74 -18.02 15.05 -3.12
N THR A 75 -16.72 15.29 -3.20
CA THR A 75 -15.97 16.07 -2.20
C THR A 75 -16.56 17.47 -2.09
N TRP A 76 -16.79 18.13 -3.22
CA TRP A 76 -17.43 19.46 -3.26
C TRP A 76 -18.89 19.42 -2.81
N SER A 77 -19.67 18.40 -3.20
CA SER A 77 -21.04 18.21 -2.72
C SER A 77 -21.09 18.13 -1.19
N ALA A 78 -20.20 17.36 -0.56
CA ALA A 78 -20.12 17.23 0.89
C ALA A 78 -19.68 18.54 1.54
N ARG A 79 -18.65 19.20 0.98
CA ARG A 79 -18.12 20.48 1.47
C ARG A 79 -19.18 21.58 1.47
N ILE A 80 -19.95 21.69 0.38
CA ILE A 80 -21.02 22.70 0.21
C ILE A 80 -22.21 22.39 1.10
N SER A 81 -22.52 21.11 1.38
CA SER A 81 -23.69 20.74 2.17
C SER A 81 -23.55 21.00 3.68
N GLY A 82 -22.40 21.49 4.15
CA GLY A 82 -22.24 22.10 5.47
C GLY A 82 -22.23 21.16 6.69
N ALA A 83 -22.24 19.84 6.50
CA ALA A 83 -22.22 18.88 7.61
C ALA A 83 -20.78 18.48 7.98
N THR A 84 -20.04 19.39 8.63
CA THR A 84 -18.69 19.09 9.14
C THR A 84 -18.67 19.25 10.65
N ALA A 85 -18.23 18.21 11.37
CA ALA A 85 -18.10 18.27 12.83
C ALA A 85 -16.97 19.23 13.24
N ASN A 86 -17.06 19.87 14.41
CA ASN A 86 -16.03 20.78 14.93
C ASN A 86 -14.64 20.12 14.94
N ASP A 87 -14.56 18.85 15.35
CA ASP A 87 -13.33 18.06 15.36
C ASP A 87 -12.66 17.97 13.97
N GLU A 88 -13.47 17.83 12.91
CA GLU A 88 -12.97 17.74 11.54
C GLU A 88 -12.49 19.11 11.04
N ILE A 89 -13.19 20.20 11.40
CA ILE A 89 -12.76 21.57 11.11
C ILE A 89 -11.39 21.85 11.74
N ILE A 90 -11.24 21.53 13.04
CA ILE A 90 -9.99 21.75 13.78
C ILE A 90 -8.85 20.94 13.15
N ARG A 91 -9.08 19.66 12.82
CA ARG A 91 -8.06 18.82 12.18
C ARG A 91 -7.70 19.29 10.77
N ARG A 92 -8.69 19.72 9.98
CA ARG A 92 -8.49 20.20 8.61
C ARG A 92 -7.64 21.47 8.61
N ILE A 93 -7.99 22.46 9.43
CA ILE A 93 -7.27 23.74 9.50
C ILE A 93 -5.91 23.57 10.19
N GLY A 94 -5.83 22.83 11.30
CA GLY A 94 -4.60 22.69 12.06
C GLY A 94 -3.51 21.82 11.42
N ARG A 95 -3.86 20.97 10.43
CA ARG A 95 -2.87 20.18 9.65
C ARG A 95 -2.40 20.86 8.37
N ALA A 96 -3.17 21.82 7.86
CA ALA A 96 -2.79 22.57 6.67
C ALA A 96 -1.68 23.59 7.00
N ASP A 97 -0.97 24.07 5.98
CA ASP A 97 -0.09 25.23 6.13
C ASP A 97 -0.92 26.50 6.35
N ALA A 98 -0.35 27.51 7.01
CA ALA A 98 -1.10 28.70 7.43
C ALA A 98 -1.65 29.52 6.23
N ASP A 99 -0.98 29.43 5.09
CA ASP A 99 -1.32 30.04 3.80
C ASP A 99 -2.08 29.09 2.86
N ALA A 100 -2.45 27.90 3.33
CA ALA A 100 -3.17 26.94 2.52
C ALA A 100 -4.59 27.44 2.14
N PRO A 101 -5.09 27.13 0.93
CA PRO A 101 -6.40 27.60 0.45
C PRO A 101 -7.57 27.28 1.39
N GLU A 102 -7.53 26.15 2.11
CA GLU A 102 -8.58 25.74 3.04
C GLU A 102 -8.64 26.62 4.29
N VAL A 103 -7.50 27.15 4.75
CA VAL A 103 -7.42 28.07 5.89
C VAL A 103 -7.96 29.43 5.49
N ILE A 104 -7.56 29.92 4.31
CA ILE A 104 -8.03 31.20 3.75
C ILE A 104 -9.54 31.15 3.51
N GLU A 105 -10.07 30.06 2.95
CA GLU A 105 -11.51 29.86 2.77
C GLU A 105 -12.25 29.88 4.10
N ALA A 106 -11.75 29.17 5.12
CA ALA A 106 -12.41 29.14 6.42
C ALA A 106 -12.55 30.53 7.04
N GLY A 107 -11.55 31.41 6.88
CA GLY A 107 -11.63 32.81 7.33
C GLY A 107 -12.68 33.60 6.56
N ARG A 108 -12.66 33.48 5.22
CA ARG A 108 -13.61 34.18 4.34
C ARG A 108 -15.06 33.76 4.61
N VAL A 109 -15.33 32.46 4.70
CA VAL A 109 -16.67 31.91 4.94
C VAL A 109 -17.18 32.23 6.34
N ALA A 110 -16.29 32.29 7.33
CA ALA A 110 -16.65 32.66 8.71
C ALA A 110 -16.85 34.17 8.92
N GLY A 111 -16.60 35.01 7.90
CA GLY A 111 -16.57 36.46 8.05
C GLY A 111 -15.58 36.90 9.13
N ILE A 112 -14.45 36.19 9.22
CA ILE A 112 -13.35 36.53 10.12
C ILE A 112 -12.33 37.28 9.27
N ASP A 113 -12.39 38.61 9.30
CA ASP A 113 -11.38 39.49 8.69
C ASP A 113 -10.05 39.48 9.48
N ASP A 114 -10.08 38.95 10.72
CA ASP A 114 -8.93 38.79 11.59
C ASP A 114 -7.99 37.67 11.10
N ASP A 115 -6.71 37.84 11.41
CA ASP A 115 -5.66 36.87 11.19
C ASP A 115 -6.00 35.51 11.82
N LEU A 116 -6.19 34.46 11.02
CA LEU A 116 -6.44 33.09 11.50
C LEU A 116 -5.19 32.40 12.06
N ARG A 117 -4.00 33.02 12.00
CA ARG A 117 -2.77 32.44 12.55
C ARG A 117 -2.87 31.98 14.02
N PRO A 118 -3.45 32.76 14.96
CA PRO A 118 -3.59 32.31 16.34
C PRO A 118 -4.52 31.09 16.49
N TYR A 119 -5.58 31.01 15.68
CA TYR A 119 -6.45 29.83 15.61
C TYR A 119 -5.67 28.62 15.09
N HIS A 120 -4.93 28.80 13.99
CA HIS A 120 -4.11 27.77 13.36
C HIS A 120 -3.04 27.22 14.31
N GLU A 121 -2.29 28.08 14.98
CA GLU A 121 -1.25 27.69 15.94
C GLU A 121 -1.82 26.89 17.12
N THR A 122 -2.98 27.33 17.64
CA THR A 122 -3.66 26.65 18.75
C THR A 122 -4.22 25.29 18.29
N ALA A 123 -4.83 25.21 17.10
CA ALA A 123 -5.33 23.97 16.51
C ALA A 123 -4.19 22.97 16.25
N ARG A 124 -3.06 23.43 15.71
CA ARG A 124 -1.88 22.60 15.48
C ARG A 124 -1.28 22.07 16.78
N SER A 125 -1.24 22.91 17.81
CA SER A 125 -0.82 22.51 19.16
C SER A 125 -1.76 21.47 19.76
N ALA A 126 -3.07 21.63 19.60
CA ALA A 126 -4.08 20.66 20.01
C ALA A 126 -3.87 19.29 19.35
N ILE A 127 -3.68 19.27 18.03
CA ILE A 127 -3.44 18.04 17.27
C ILE A 127 -2.15 17.36 17.71
N THR A 128 -1.08 18.14 17.90
CA THR A 128 0.22 17.62 18.37
C THR A 128 0.09 16.95 19.74
N MET A 129 -0.66 17.57 20.66
CA MET A 129 -0.93 16.99 21.98
C MET A 129 -1.75 15.69 21.88
N LEU A 130 -2.80 15.66 21.05
CA LEU A 130 -3.61 14.45 20.87
C LEU A 130 -2.82 13.32 20.23
N ASP A 131 -2.06 13.60 19.17
CA ASP A 131 -1.22 12.61 18.51
C ASP A 131 -0.19 12.03 19.50
N TRP A 132 0.39 12.87 20.37
CA TRP A 132 1.26 12.41 21.46
C TRP A 132 0.52 11.47 22.44
N ILE A 133 -0.68 11.84 22.91
CA ILE A 133 -1.49 10.98 23.81
C ILE A 133 -1.84 9.64 23.15
N GLU A 134 -2.14 9.64 21.85
CA GLU A 134 -2.44 8.43 21.08
C GLU A 134 -1.24 7.49 20.94
N THR A 135 0.00 7.99 21.07
CA THR A 135 1.20 7.13 21.08
C THR A 135 1.42 6.36 22.38
N LEU A 136 0.74 6.76 23.47
CA LEU A 136 0.89 6.14 24.79
C LEU A 136 0.19 4.77 24.83
N ASP A 137 0.73 3.84 25.60
CA ASP A 137 0.06 2.56 25.85
C ASP A 137 -1.28 2.80 26.57
N HIS A 138 -2.18 1.82 26.45
CA HIS A 138 -3.55 1.96 26.97
C HIS A 138 -3.61 2.28 28.46
N ARG A 139 -2.70 1.70 29.27
CA ARG A 139 -2.69 1.90 30.72
C ARG A 139 -2.22 3.30 31.07
N THR A 140 -1.13 3.76 30.45
CA THR A 140 -0.61 5.11 30.68
C THR A 140 -1.59 6.18 30.19
N ARG A 141 -2.18 6.00 28.99
CA ARG A 141 -3.21 6.91 28.48
C ARG A 141 -4.41 7.00 29.43
N ARG A 142 -4.93 5.86 29.89
CA ARG A 142 -6.06 5.84 30.83
C ARG A 142 -5.71 6.49 32.17
N SER A 143 -4.48 6.33 32.67
CA SER A 143 -4.06 7.04 33.88
C SER A 143 -3.93 8.56 33.70
N LEU A 144 -3.72 9.02 32.47
CA LEU A 144 -3.49 10.43 32.12
C LEU A 144 -4.80 11.21 31.91
N VAL A 145 -5.75 10.60 31.18
CA VAL A 145 -6.98 11.28 30.69
C VAL A 145 -8.27 10.49 30.96
N ASP A 146 -8.18 9.39 31.73
CA ASP A 146 -9.29 8.50 32.06
C ASP A 146 -10.02 7.96 30.81
N ASP A 147 -11.34 8.16 30.69
CA ASP A 147 -12.15 7.72 29.56
C ASP A 147 -12.30 8.79 28.45
N ALA A 148 -11.74 10.00 28.62
CA ALA A 148 -11.84 11.10 27.66
C ALA A 148 -11.20 10.73 26.30
N GLN A 149 -11.85 11.13 25.20
CA GLN A 149 -11.40 10.83 23.84
C GLN A 149 -11.35 12.10 22.97
N GLY A 150 -10.43 12.10 22.00
CA GLY A 150 -10.29 13.19 21.02
C GLY A 150 -10.11 14.56 21.69
N PHE A 151 -10.69 15.60 21.09
CA PHE A 151 -10.61 16.96 21.63
C PHE A 151 -11.38 17.16 22.95
N GLY A 152 -12.24 16.20 23.33
CA GLY A 152 -12.86 16.18 24.66
C GLY A 152 -11.85 16.17 25.80
N ILE A 153 -10.63 15.65 25.56
CA ILE A 153 -9.52 15.69 26.51
C ILE A 153 -9.16 17.15 26.89
N LEU A 154 -9.10 18.07 25.92
CA LEU A 154 -8.71 19.45 26.18
C LEU A 154 -9.79 20.21 26.97
N ARG A 155 -11.06 19.88 26.70
CA ARG A 155 -12.19 20.39 27.50
C ARG A 155 -12.13 19.88 28.93
N ASP A 156 -11.89 18.59 29.10
CA ASP A 156 -11.77 17.95 30.41
C ASP A 156 -10.57 18.49 31.20
N LEU A 157 -9.45 18.76 30.55
CA LEU A 157 -8.27 19.34 31.19
C LEU A 157 -8.44 20.82 31.55
N GLY A 158 -9.51 21.48 31.10
CA GLY A 158 -9.88 22.83 31.54
C GLY A 158 -10.34 22.89 33.00
N ASP A 159 -10.75 21.77 33.58
CA ASP A 159 -11.08 21.64 35.00
C ASP A 159 -9.79 21.64 35.85
N PRO A 160 -9.63 22.57 36.82
CA PRO A 160 -8.46 22.63 37.69
C PRO A 160 -8.11 21.30 38.40
N GLU A 161 -9.10 20.52 38.83
CA GLU A 161 -8.86 19.25 39.53
C GLU A 161 -8.36 18.16 38.58
N ARG A 162 -8.84 18.17 37.33
CA ARG A 162 -8.38 17.25 36.29
C ARG A 162 -6.98 17.63 35.82
N TRP A 163 -6.70 18.93 35.70
CA TRP A 163 -5.36 19.44 35.37
C TRP A 163 -4.33 19.06 36.44
N GLU A 164 -4.65 19.23 37.73
CA GLU A 164 -3.73 18.86 38.81
C GLU A 164 -3.41 17.36 38.80
N ARG A 165 -4.42 16.51 38.57
CA ARG A 165 -4.21 15.06 38.41
C ARG A 165 -3.32 14.75 37.21
N PHE A 166 -3.54 15.42 36.08
CA PHE A 166 -2.71 15.28 34.88
C PHE A 166 -1.24 15.62 35.18
N GLU A 167 -0.97 16.77 35.79
CA GLU A 167 0.39 17.20 36.17
C GLU A 167 1.05 16.21 37.12
N GLN A 168 0.32 15.72 38.12
CA GLN A 168 0.85 14.73 39.05
C GLN A 168 1.21 13.41 38.35
N VAL A 169 0.42 12.95 37.39
CA VAL A 169 0.71 11.73 36.62
C VAL A 169 1.92 11.94 35.73
N VAL A 170 1.99 13.07 35.00
CA VAL A 170 3.17 13.42 34.19
C VAL A 170 4.42 13.49 35.07
N GLY A 171 4.34 14.14 36.24
CA GLY A 171 5.44 14.28 37.19
C GLY A 171 5.94 12.96 37.77
N ARG A 172 5.06 11.97 37.96
CA ARG A 172 5.39 10.64 38.47
C ARG A 172 6.09 9.74 37.44
N HIS A 173 5.91 9.99 36.14
CA HIS A 173 6.43 9.14 35.08
C HIS A 173 7.62 9.78 34.34
N ALA A 174 8.83 9.24 34.56
CA ALA A 174 10.06 9.76 33.96
C ALA A 174 10.10 9.75 32.42
N ALA A 175 9.31 8.91 31.76
CA ALA A 175 9.15 8.91 30.30
C ALA A 175 8.23 10.05 29.83
N LEU A 176 7.15 10.34 30.56
CA LEU A 176 6.23 11.43 30.26
C LEU A 176 6.91 12.79 30.47
N ARG A 177 7.63 13.00 31.59
CA ARG A 177 8.36 14.26 31.83
C ARG A 177 9.35 14.65 30.73
N ARG A 178 9.92 13.67 30.02
CA ARG A 178 10.89 13.92 28.94
C ARG A 178 10.23 14.27 27.62
N SER A 179 8.95 13.95 27.46
CA SER A 179 8.21 14.11 26.20
C SER A 179 7.10 15.14 26.27
N ALA A 180 6.56 15.43 27.47
CA ALA A 180 5.51 16.40 27.69
C ALA A 180 6.10 17.79 27.98
N ASP A 181 5.66 18.79 27.21
CA ASP A 181 5.85 20.20 27.53
C ASP A 181 4.61 20.70 28.30
N VAL A 182 4.66 20.62 29.63
CA VAL A 182 3.52 20.92 30.51
C VAL A 182 3.10 22.39 30.41
N ASP A 183 4.06 23.31 30.24
CA ASP A 183 3.77 24.75 30.12
C ASP A 183 3.08 25.07 28.80
N ALA A 184 3.53 24.46 27.68
CA ALA A 184 2.85 24.59 26.41
C ALA A 184 1.44 23.98 26.44
N MET A 185 1.28 22.82 27.08
CA MET A 185 -0.04 22.18 27.27
C MET A 185 -0.97 23.06 28.12
N ARG A 186 -0.45 23.72 29.17
CA ARG A 186 -1.25 24.64 30.00
C ARG A 186 -1.74 25.84 29.19
N ARG A 187 -0.86 26.43 28.38
CA ARG A 187 -1.23 27.52 27.47
C ARG A 187 -2.31 27.07 26.49
N LEU A 188 -2.15 25.90 25.88
CA LEU A 188 -3.13 25.31 24.97
C LEU A 188 -4.50 25.13 25.65
N VAL A 189 -4.56 24.52 26.83
CA VAL A 189 -5.80 24.32 27.58
C VAL A 189 -6.47 25.64 27.92
N SER A 190 -5.70 26.66 28.30
CA SER A 190 -6.26 28.00 28.56
C SER A 190 -6.80 28.69 27.30
N ALA A 191 -6.21 28.43 26.13
CA ALA A 191 -6.66 28.97 24.84
C ALA A 191 -7.83 28.16 24.22
N TRP A 192 -8.08 26.94 24.71
CA TRP A 192 -9.05 26.01 24.14
C TRP A 192 -10.49 26.57 24.03
N PRO A 193 -11.05 27.24 25.06
CA PRO A 193 -12.41 27.80 24.95
C PRO A 193 -12.55 28.90 23.90
N GLN A 194 -11.45 29.60 23.57
CA GLN A 194 -11.44 30.59 22.47
C GLN A 194 -11.39 29.90 21.11
N LEU A 195 -10.62 28.82 20.99
CA LEU A 195 -10.58 27.99 19.79
C LEU A 195 -11.94 27.33 19.52
N GLU A 196 -12.63 26.80 20.53
CA GLU A 196 -13.97 26.21 20.38
C GLU A 196 -14.96 27.26 19.85
N ARG A 197 -15.02 28.45 20.45
CA ARG A 197 -15.88 29.55 19.97
C ARG A 197 -15.56 29.97 18.53
N SER A 198 -14.28 30.03 18.18
CA SER A 198 -13.85 30.36 16.82
C SER A 198 -14.25 29.25 15.83
N THR A 199 -14.15 27.99 16.24
CA THR A 199 -14.57 26.83 15.45
C THR A 199 -16.08 26.83 15.23
N ASP A 200 -16.87 27.17 16.26
CA ASP A 200 -18.32 27.30 16.13
C ASP A 200 -18.70 28.43 15.15
N ARG A 201 -18.03 29.58 15.23
CA ARG A 201 -18.22 30.67 14.25
C ARG A 201 -17.89 30.22 12.82
N ILE A 202 -16.82 29.46 12.64
CA ILE A 202 -16.46 28.88 11.33
C ILE A 202 -17.57 27.93 10.85
N ARG A 203 -18.03 27.01 11.71
CA ARG A 203 -19.12 26.07 11.39
C ARG A 203 -20.41 26.81 11.01
N GLU A 204 -20.77 27.85 11.75
CA GLU A 204 -21.93 28.69 11.47
C GLU A 204 -21.79 29.44 10.14
N GLY A 205 -20.60 29.98 9.84
CA GLY A 205 -20.30 30.57 8.54
C GLY A 205 -20.50 29.60 7.38
N TYR A 206 -19.99 28.36 7.51
CA TYR A 206 -20.21 27.31 6.50
C TYR A 206 -21.68 26.92 6.38
N ALA A 207 -22.43 26.87 7.49
CA ALA A 207 -23.86 26.59 7.46
C ALA A 207 -24.66 27.69 6.75
N GLN A 208 -24.29 28.97 6.97
CA GLN A 208 -24.89 30.10 6.27
C GLN A 208 -24.55 30.07 4.78
N ALA A 209 -23.28 29.92 4.43
CA ALA A 209 -22.84 29.81 3.03
C ALA A 209 -23.53 28.64 2.30
N ALA A 210 -23.70 27.49 2.98
CA ALA A 210 -24.44 26.35 2.45
C ALA A 210 -25.91 26.69 2.16
N SER A 211 -26.55 27.45 3.05
CA SER A 211 -27.93 27.94 2.88
C SER A 211 -28.05 28.90 1.69
N ASP A 212 -27.10 29.80 1.52
CA ASP A 212 -27.07 30.75 0.40
C ASP A 212 -26.91 30.01 -0.94
N VAL A 213 -26.03 29.02 -0.99
CA VAL A 213 -25.86 28.14 -2.17
C VAL A 213 -27.11 27.29 -2.42
N ALA A 214 -27.80 26.81 -1.37
CA ALA A 214 -29.01 26.02 -1.50
C ALA A 214 -30.15 26.81 -2.19
N THR A 215 -30.22 28.12 -1.97
CA THR A 215 -31.17 29.01 -2.67
C THR A 215 -30.89 29.04 -4.18
N SER A 216 -29.61 29.12 -4.56
CA SER A 216 -29.18 29.14 -5.97
C SER A 216 -29.32 27.78 -6.68
N ARG A 217 -29.36 26.68 -5.90
CA ARG A 217 -29.59 25.33 -6.42
C ARG A 217 -31.04 25.11 -6.89
N GLY A 218 -32.01 25.67 -6.18
CA GLY A 218 -33.44 25.39 -6.38
C GLY A 218 -33.79 23.93 -6.06
N ASP A 219 -34.67 23.33 -6.86
CA ASP A 219 -35.14 21.95 -6.67
C ASP A 219 -34.16 20.87 -7.16
N ARG A 220 -33.11 21.26 -7.90
CA ARG A 220 -32.10 20.33 -8.44
C ARG A 220 -31.35 19.65 -7.31
N SER A 221 -31.02 18.37 -7.43
CA SER A 221 -30.06 17.75 -6.50
C SER A 221 -28.70 18.47 -6.52
N MET A 222 -27.90 18.34 -5.46
CA MET A 222 -26.57 18.97 -5.41
C MET A 222 -25.70 18.54 -6.60
N LEU A 223 -25.74 17.26 -6.98
CA LEU A 223 -25.01 16.73 -8.11
C LEU A 223 -25.46 17.33 -9.45
N GLU A 224 -26.77 17.57 -9.62
CA GLU A 224 -27.30 18.23 -10.83
C GLU A 224 -26.89 19.71 -10.91
N ALA A 225 -26.85 20.41 -9.78
CA ALA A 225 -26.38 21.79 -9.74
C ALA A 225 -24.87 21.90 -10.01
N LEU A 226 -24.06 20.95 -9.51
CA LEU A 226 -22.62 20.90 -9.75
C LEU A 226 -22.25 20.67 -11.22
N VAL A 227 -23.18 20.23 -12.09
CA VAL A 227 -22.95 20.22 -13.55
C VAL A 227 -22.67 21.64 -14.08
N ASP A 228 -23.20 22.66 -13.42
CA ASP A 228 -23.02 24.09 -13.72
C ASP A 228 -21.97 24.75 -12.80
N ALA A 229 -21.01 23.98 -12.28
CA ALA A 229 -19.97 24.48 -11.38
C ALA A 229 -18.94 25.43 -12.02
N ASP A 230 -18.89 25.53 -13.36
CA ASP A 230 -18.12 26.56 -14.09
C ASP A 230 -19.03 27.70 -14.62
N GLY A 231 -20.33 27.67 -14.29
CA GLY A 231 -21.32 28.66 -14.70
C GLY A 231 -21.97 29.34 -13.50
N ALA A 232 -23.27 29.62 -13.63
CA ALA A 232 -24.00 30.46 -12.68
C ALA A 232 -24.05 29.85 -11.27
N PHE A 233 -24.18 28.52 -11.16
CA PHE A 233 -24.11 27.86 -9.86
C PHE A 233 -22.71 27.95 -9.25
N GLY A 234 -21.65 27.79 -10.04
CA GLY A 234 -20.27 28.01 -9.60
C GLY A 234 -20.01 29.44 -9.12
N ASP A 235 -20.60 30.44 -9.79
CA ASP A 235 -20.56 31.84 -9.37
C ASP A 235 -21.22 32.06 -8.02
N ALA A 236 -22.38 31.43 -7.79
CA ALA A 236 -23.07 31.48 -6.50
C ALA A 236 -22.25 30.82 -5.38
N VAL A 237 -21.60 29.69 -5.67
CA VAL A 237 -20.68 29.00 -4.73
C VAL A 237 -19.51 29.91 -4.37
N ARG A 238 -18.89 30.59 -5.34
CA ARG A 238 -17.82 31.56 -5.10
C ARG A 238 -18.29 32.78 -4.30
N ALA A 239 -19.48 33.29 -4.63
CA ALA A 239 -20.08 34.43 -3.93
C ALA A 239 -20.37 34.12 -2.46
N ALA A 240 -20.73 32.87 -2.15
CA ALA A 240 -20.90 32.37 -0.78
C ALA A 240 -19.57 32.16 -0.03
N GLY A 241 -18.42 32.47 -0.64
CA GLY A 241 -17.10 32.46 -0.01
C GLY A 241 -16.26 31.21 -0.24
N PHE A 242 -16.84 30.15 -0.84
CA PHE A 242 -16.10 28.93 -1.16
C PHE A 242 -15.03 29.18 -2.23
N GLY A 243 -13.85 28.60 -2.06
CA GLY A 243 -12.68 28.71 -2.94
C GLY A 243 -12.78 27.84 -4.19
N LEU A 244 -13.93 27.84 -4.88
CA LEU A 244 -14.12 27.12 -6.13
C LEU A 244 -13.57 27.95 -7.30
N ASP A 245 -12.28 27.87 -7.59
CA ASP A 245 -11.71 28.53 -8.76
C ASP A 245 -12.26 27.94 -10.07
N SER A 246 -12.12 28.67 -11.19
CA SER A 246 -12.69 28.25 -12.48
C SER A 246 -12.10 26.96 -13.03
N GLU A 247 -10.83 26.63 -12.76
CA GLU A 247 -10.25 25.37 -13.19
C GLU A 247 -10.85 24.19 -12.42
N THR A 248 -10.94 24.33 -11.09
CA THR A 248 -11.60 23.36 -10.22
C THR A 248 -13.09 23.24 -10.55
N GLY A 249 -13.78 24.35 -10.81
CA GLY A 249 -15.16 24.39 -11.28
C GLY A 249 -15.38 23.56 -12.55
N ARG A 250 -14.52 23.69 -13.56
CA ARG A 250 -14.55 22.84 -14.77
C ARG A 250 -14.34 21.36 -14.49
N ARG A 251 -13.47 21.02 -13.54
CA ARG A 251 -13.22 19.61 -13.14
C ARG A 251 -14.43 19.03 -12.43
N VAL A 252 -15.01 19.79 -11.50
CA VAL A 252 -16.24 19.45 -10.77
C VAL A 252 -17.41 19.27 -11.73
N ALA A 253 -17.64 20.22 -12.64
CA ALA A 253 -18.71 20.16 -13.64
C ALA A 253 -18.62 18.91 -14.52
N ARG A 254 -17.42 18.62 -15.06
CA ARG A 254 -17.18 17.42 -15.86
C ARG A 254 -17.42 16.14 -15.06
N ASP A 255 -16.99 16.08 -13.81
CA ASP A 255 -17.19 14.91 -12.97
C ASP A 255 -18.67 14.71 -12.59
N ALA A 256 -19.35 15.77 -12.18
CA ALA A 256 -20.78 15.78 -11.87
C ALA A 256 -21.61 15.30 -13.07
N ALA A 257 -21.33 15.83 -14.28
CA ALA A 257 -22.00 15.42 -15.51
C ALA A 257 -21.83 13.92 -15.80
N ARG A 258 -20.60 13.39 -15.68
CA ARG A 258 -20.32 11.95 -15.85
C ARG A 258 -21.09 11.10 -14.85
N ARG A 259 -21.10 11.50 -13.57
CA ARG A 259 -21.82 10.78 -12.51
C ARG A 259 -23.33 10.78 -12.74
N LEU A 260 -23.89 11.89 -13.20
CA LEU A 260 -25.30 11.99 -13.54
C LEU A 260 -25.66 11.09 -14.73
N GLN A 261 -24.80 11.03 -15.76
CA GLN A 261 -24.95 10.09 -16.88
C GLN A 261 -24.92 8.63 -16.41
N ILE A 262 -23.98 8.27 -15.53
CA ILE A 262 -23.90 6.94 -14.91
C ILE A 262 -25.16 6.62 -14.11
N ALA A 263 -25.62 7.55 -13.26
CA ALA A 263 -26.82 7.37 -12.45
C ALA A 263 -28.08 7.18 -13.31
N ARG A 264 -28.19 7.92 -14.43
CA ARG A 264 -29.29 7.76 -15.41
C ARG A 264 -29.28 6.38 -16.07
N LEU A 265 -28.12 5.88 -16.48
CA LEU A 265 -27.97 4.52 -17.03
C LEU A 265 -28.41 3.47 -16.00
N GLU A 266 -28.03 3.61 -14.73
CA GLU A 266 -28.44 2.69 -13.67
C GLU A 266 -29.92 2.81 -13.28
N GLN A 267 -30.47 4.02 -13.30
CA GLN A 267 -31.88 4.25 -13.04
C GLN A 267 -32.75 3.63 -14.13
N ALA A 268 -32.32 3.72 -15.40
CA ALA A 268 -32.98 3.04 -16.51
C ALA A 268 -33.02 1.52 -16.30
N LEU A 269 -31.95 0.92 -15.77
CA LEU A 269 -31.89 -0.51 -15.45
C LEU A 269 -32.91 -0.93 -14.38
N ARG A 270 -33.31 -0.01 -13.50
CA ARG A 270 -34.31 -0.30 -12.46
C ARG A 270 -35.71 -0.49 -13.06
N ARG A 271 -35.97 -0.01 -14.28
CA ARG A 271 -37.25 -0.24 -14.98
C ARG A 271 -37.34 -1.68 -15.49
N PRO A 272 -38.36 -2.46 -15.08
CA PRO A 272 -38.53 -3.83 -15.53
C PRO A 272 -38.63 -3.99 -17.06
N GLU A 273 -39.13 -2.97 -17.75
CA GLU A 273 -39.36 -2.94 -19.20
C GLU A 273 -38.03 -2.90 -19.95
N VAL A 274 -37.12 -2.01 -19.54
CA VAL A 274 -35.75 -1.91 -20.08
C VAL A 274 -35.02 -3.25 -19.90
N ARG A 275 -35.08 -3.86 -18.71
CA ARG A 275 -34.45 -5.18 -18.47
C ARG A 275 -35.03 -6.27 -19.36
N ARG A 276 -36.35 -6.30 -19.55
CA ARG A 276 -37.02 -7.30 -20.41
C ARG A 276 -36.56 -7.20 -21.87
N ARG A 277 -36.43 -5.97 -22.39
CA ARG A 277 -35.93 -5.72 -23.75
C ARG A 277 -34.49 -6.13 -23.94
N VAL A 278 -33.61 -5.68 -23.05
CA VAL A 278 -32.19 -6.04 -23.08
C VAL A 278 -32.02 -7.56 -22.99
N ALA A 279 -32.80 -8.21 -22.11
CA ALA A 279 -32.80 -9.66 -21.97
C ALA A 279 -33.26 -10.39 -23.22
N ALA A 280 -34.31 -9.91 -23.89
CA ALA A 280 -34.81 -10.48 -25.13
C ALA A 280 -33.79 -10.38 -26.28
N GLN A 281 -33.09 -9.25 -26.41
CA GLN A 281 -32.05 -9.09 -27.45
C GLN A 281 -30.79 -9.92 -27.18
N LEU A 282 -30.54 -10.30 -25.93
CA LEU A 282 -29.38 -11.08 -25.50
C LEU A 282 -29.67 -12.58 -25.28
N ASP A 283 -30.92 -13.01 -25.48
CA ASP A 283 -31.38 -14.38 -25.21
C ASP A 283 -31.06 -14.87 -23.78
N ILE A 284 -31.38 -14.03 -22.78
CA ILE A 284 -31.17 -14.34 -21.35
C ILE A 284 -32.41 -14.02 -20.53
N VAL A 285 -32.41 -14.42 -19.25
CA VAL A 285 -33.51 -14.13 -18.32
C VAL A 285 -33.40 -12.68 -17.81
N PRO A 286 -34.51 -11.91 -17.71
CA PRO A 286 -34.47 -10.51 -17.23
C PRO A 286 -33.82 -10.30 -15.86
N ARG A 287 -33.88 -11.29 -14.96
CA ARG A 287 -33.23 -11.24 -13.64
C ARG A 287 -31.70 -11.27 -13.71
N GLU A 288 -31.13 -11.76 -14.80
CA GLU A 288 -29.68 -11.82 -15.02
C GLU A 288 -29.13 -10.49 -15.55
N VAL A 289 -30.00 -9.57 -15.99
CA VAL A 289 -29.63 -8.20 -16.38
C VAL A 289 -29.51 -7.35 -15.11
N ASP A 290 -28.49 -7.65 -14.31
CA ASP A 290 -28.10 -6.87 -13.13
C ASP A 290 -27.09 -5.78 -13.47
N ALA A 291 -26.72 -4.96 -12.48
CA ALA A 291 -25.78 -3.87 -12.68
C ALA A 291 -24.40 -4.36 -13.15
N VAL A 292 -23.94 -5.52 -12.66
CA VAL A 292 -22.62 -6.08 -13.02
C VAL A 292 -22.61 -6.48 -14.50
N ARG A 293 -23.64 -7.19 -14.95
CA ARG A 293 -23.77 -7.60 -16.35
C ARG A 293 -24.01 -6.40 -17.27
N LEU A 294 -24.79 -5.41 -16.83
CA LEU A 294 -24.95 -4.16 -17.56
C LEU A 294 -23.59 -3.54 -17.88
N TRP A 295 -22.78 -3.23 -16.86
CA TRP A 295 -21.50 -2.55 -17.09
C TRP A 295 -20.51 -3.37 -17.90
N LYS A 296 -20.56 -4.71 -17.79
CA LYS A 296 -19.79 -5.60 -18.68
C LYS A 296 -20.26 -5.48 -20.13
N MET A 297 -21.56 -5.42 -20.38
CA MET A 297 -22.12 -5.24 -21.73
C MET A 297 -21.78 -3.87 -22.30
N LEU A 298 -21.89 -2.81 -21.50
CA LEU A 298 -21.62 -1.42 -21.91
C LEU A 298 -20.14 -1.18 -22.25
N SER A 299 -19.22 -2.08 -21.87
CA SER A 299 -17.82 -2.02 -22.29
C SER A 299 -17.62 -2.22 -23.80
N GLY A 300 -18.59 -2.84 -24.49
CA GLY A 300 -18.58 -3.04 -25.93
C GLY A 300 -19.60 -2.15 -26.64
N ARG A 301 -19.22 -1.60 -27.80
CA ARG A 301 -20.09 -0.72 -28.61
C ARG A 301 -21.44 -1.34 -28.95
N ARG A 302 -21.46 -2.65 -29.28
CA ARG A 302 -22.70 -3.40 -29.56
C ARG A 302 -23.63 -3.44 -28.34
N GLY A 303 -23.07 -3.72 -27.16
CA GLY A 303 -23.84 -3.77 -25.93
C GLY A 303 -24.37 -2.40 -25.50
N ALA A 304 -23.57 -1.35 -25.71
CA ALA A 304 -24.01 0.03 -25.51
C ALA A 304 -25.17 0.41 -26.45
N ALA A 305 -25.09 0.05 -27.73
CA ALA A 305 -26.16 0.31 -28.70
C ALA A 305 -27.47 -0.40 -28.34
N ILE A 306 -27.40 -1.70 -28.00
CA ILE A 306 -28.54 -2.51 -27.51
C ILE A 306 -29.22 -1.84 -26.32
N TYR A 307 -28.42 -1.35 -25.36
CA TYR A 307 -28.96 -0.71 -24.17
C TYR A 307 -29.64 0.63 -24.47
N LEU A 308 -29.01 1.46 -25.31
CA LEU A 308 -29.56 2.76 -25.71
C LEU A 308 -30.85 2.63 -26.52
N GLU A 309 -30.95 1.61 -27.39
CA GLU A 309 -32.17 1.28 -28.12
C GLU A 309 -33.30 0.91 -27.15
N ALA A 310 -33.02 -0.01 -26.21
CA ALA A 310 -33.99 -0.42 -25.19
C ALA A 310 -34.46 0.74 -24.30
N MET A 311 -33.59 1.72 -24.02
CA MET A 311 -33.96 2.94 -23.31
C MET A 311 -34.84 3.86 -24.15
N THR A 312 -34.46 4.07 -25.42
CA THR A 312 -35.18 4.96 -26.35
C THR A 312 -36.61 4.48 -26.59
N GLU A 313 -36.81 3.17 -26.73
CA GLU A 313 -38.15 2.57 -26.90
C GLU A 313 -39.06 2.73 -25.66
N GLU A 314 -38.47 2.95 -24.48
CA GLU A 314 -39.19 3.26 -23.23
C GLU A 314 -39.32 4.78 -22.97
N GLY A 315 -39.04 5.60 -23.98
CA GLY A 315 -39.08 7.06 -23.90
C GLY A 315 -37.98 7.68 -23.03
N LEU A 316 -36.93 6.91 -22.70
CA LEU A 316 -35.77 7.38 -21.94
C LEU A 316 -34.69 7.90 -22.87
N VAL A 317 -34.88 9.11 -23.38
CA VAL A 317 -33.88 9.80 -24.22
C VAL A 317 -33.10 10.79 -23.36
N PHE A 318 -31.76 10.69 -23.39
CA PHE A 318 -30.88 11.59 -22.68
C PHE A 318 -29.96 12.31 -23.68
N GLU A 319 -29.89 13.64 -23.59
CA GLU A 319 -28.97 14.43 -24.39
C GLU A 319 -27.51 14.01 -24.18
N ALA A 320 -26.74 14.00 -25.26
CA ALA A 320 -25.31 13.67 -25.28
C ALA A 320 -24.95 12.27 -24.75
N LEU A 321 -25.89 11.30 -24.83
CA LEU A 321 -25.62 9.87 -24.67
C LEU A 321 -25.67 9.17 -26.03
N ASP A 322 -24.52 8.77 -26.55
CA ASP A 322 -24.39 7.85 -27.67
C ASP A 322 -23.61 6.58 -27.26
N ALA A 323 -23.51 5.61 -28.17
CA ALA A 323 -22.87 4.34 -27.87
C ALA A 323 -21.39 4.50 -27.49
N ASP A 324 -20.67 5.44 -28.11
CA ASP A 324 -19.25 5.66 -27.87
C ASP A 324 -19.03 6.35 -26.50
N ARG A 325 -19.91 7.28 -26.13
CA ARG A 325 -19.95 7.90 -24.81
C ARG A 325 -20.26 6.90 -23.72
N VAL A 326 -21.21 5.98 -23.94
CA VAL A 326 -21.55 4.94 -22.98
C VAL A 326 -20.37 3.97 -22.77
N VAL A 327 -19.66 3.60 -23.84
CA VAL A 327 -18.42 2.81 -23.74
C VAL A 327 -17.35 3.56 -22.93
N ALA A 328 -17.17 4.86 -23.17
CA ALA A 328 -16.23 5.68 -22.40
C ALA A 328 -16.61 5.76 -20.91
N LEU A 329 -17.90 5.89 -20.58
CA LEU A 329 -18.39 5.86 -19.19
C LEU A 329 -18.17 4.49 -18.53
N ALA A 330 -18.37 3.40 -19.27
CA ALA A 330 -18.10 2.04 -18.78
C ALA A 330 -16.61 1.81 -18.50
N ALA A 331 -15.73 2.30 -19.38
CA ALA A 331 -14.28 2.25 -19.18
C ALA A 331 -13.87 3.02 -17.90
N LEU A 332 -14.34 4.27 -17.75
CA LEU A 332 -14.08 5.08 -16.55
C LEU A 332 -14.58 4.41 -15.26
N ARG A 333 -15.76 3.79 -15.28
CA ARG A 333 -16.28 3.07 -14.13
C ARG A 333 -15.42 1.85 -13.79
N SER A 334 -14.95 1.13 -14.80
CA SER A 334 -14.07 -0.03 -14.61
C SER A 334 -12.73 0.36 -13.98
N GLU A 335 -12.17 1.50 -14.41
CA GLU A 335 -10.97 2.12 -13.86
C GLU A 335 -11.20 2.54 -12.40
N GLN A 336 -12.29 3.26 -12.12
CA GLN A 336 -12.68 3.64 -10.74
C GLN A 336 -12.79 2.41 -9.83
N ALA A 337 -13.48 1.35 -10.27
CA ALA A 337 -13.62 0.14 -9.48
C ALA A 337 -12.27 -0.58 -9.24
N ALA A 338 -11.32 -0.47 -10.17
CA ALA A 338 -9.97 -1.02 -10.00
C ALA A 338 -9.12 -0.16 -9.05
N LEU A 339 -9.22 1.17 -9.14
CA LEU A 339 -8.59 2.10 -8.20
C LEU A 339 -9.14 1.93 -6.78
N GLU A 340 -10.45 1.74 -6.61
CA GLU A 340 -11.06 1.47 -5.31
C GLU A 340 -10.52 0.19 -4.66
N ARG A 341 -10.38 -0.88 -5.45
CA ARG A 341 -9.72 -2.12 -5.01
C ARG A 341 -8.27 -1.88 -4.61
N ALA A 342 -7.54 -1.07 -5.38
CA ALA A 342 -6.15 -0.74 -5.11
C ALA A 342 -6.00 0.12 -3.83
N ALA A 343 -6.82 1.14 -3.65
CA ALA A 343 -6.86 1.96 -2.44
C ALA A 343 -7.18 1.13 -1.18
N GLY A 344 -8.02 0.10 -1.32
CA GLY A 344 -8.29 -0.87 -0.27
C GLY A 344 -7.05 -1.60 0.28
N PHE A 345 -5.99 -1.76 -0.53
CA PHE A 345 -4.71 -2.33 -0.07
C PHE A 345 -4.02 -1.48 0.98
N GLY A 346 -4.30 -0.17 1.03
CA GLY A 346 -3.71 0.78 1.95
C GLY A 346 -4.32 0.78 3.36
N SER A 347 -5.45 0.11 3.58
CA SER A 347 -6.17 0.14 4.86
C SER A 347 -5.33 -0.45 6.01
N ARG A 348 -5.34 0.24 7.17
CA ARG A 348 -4.48 -0.07 8.34
C ARG A 348 -4.67 -1.50 8.85
N ASP A 349 -5.90 -1.99 8.83
CA ASP A 349 -6.25 -3.35 9.25
C ASP A 349 -5.79 -4.42 8.26
N ALA A 350 -5.86 -4.14 6.95
CA ALA A 350 -5.32 -5.05 5.94
C ALA A 350 -3.79 -5.17 6.05
N ARG A 351 -3.08 -4.07 6.34
CA ARG A 351 -1.62 -4.07 6.53
C ARG A 351 -1.21 -4.95 7.71
N LEU A 352 -1.77 -4.72 8.90
CA LEU A 352 -1.36 -5.42 10.12
C LEU A 352 -1.62 -6.93 10.10
N THR A 353 -2.71 -7.37 9.45
CA THR A 353 -3.12 -8.78 9.46
C THR A 353 -2.36 -9.60 8.41
N ILE A 354 -2.11 -9.01 7.23
CA ILE A 354 -1.38 -9.68 6.15
C ILE A 354 0.12 -9.74 6.48
N GLU A 355 0.71 -8.66 6.99
CA GLU A 355 2.16 -8.59 7.27
C GLU A 355 2.59 -9.62 8.32
N ARG A 356 1.86 -9.75 9.44
CA ARG A 356 2.25 -10.69 10.51
C ARG A 356 2.21 -12.14 10.05
N ARG A 357 1.18 -12.56 9.31
CA ARG A 357 1.08 -13.93 8.79
C ARG A 357 2.17 -14.21 7.76
N MET A 358 2.45 -13.24 6.89
CA MET A 358 3.39 -13.38 5.78
C MET A 358 4.83 -13.49 6.28
N ILE A 359 5.21 -12.70 7.29
CA ILE A 359 6.54 -12.79 7.94
C ILE A 359 6.78 -14.21 8.49
N TRP A 360 5.79 -14.78 9.18
CA TRP A 360 5.91 -16.15 9.71
C TRP A 360 6.09 -17.20 8.62
N VAL A 361 5.30 -17.12 7.53
CA VAL A 361 5.43 -18.08 6.41
C VAL A 361 6.77 -17.92 5.70
N LEU A 362 7.25 -16.69 5.51
CA LEU A 362 8.57 -16.41 4.93
C LEU A 362 9.69 -16.99 5.80
N PHE A 363 9.61 -16.79 7.12
CA PHE A 363 10.57 -17.35 8.06
C PHE A 363 10.64 -18.88 7.99
N VAL A 364 9.49 -19.56 8.02
CA VAL A 364 9.42 -21.02 7.92
C VAL A 364 9.94 -21.50 6.56
N SER A 365 9.57 -20.83 5.46
CA SER A 365 10.06 -21.17 4.11
C SER A 365 11.58 -21.07 4.01
N MET A 366 12.16 -20.02 4.62
CA MET A 366 13.60 -19.82 4.71
C MET A 366 14.30 -20.95 5.46
N LEU A 367 13.74 -21.37 6.59
CA LEU A 367 14.26 -22.46 7.40
C LEU A 367 14.27 -23.79 6.62
N VAL A 368 13.15 -24.10 5.96
CA VAL A 368 13.02 -25.30 5.12
C VAL A 368 14.02 -25.27 3.96
N CYS A 369 14.26 -24.10 3.36
CA CYS A 369 15.27 -23.92 2.31
C CYS A 369 16.68 -24.25 2.82
N VAL A 370 17.09 -23.68 3.96
CA VAL A 370 18.40 -23.94 4.57
C VAL A 370 18.59 -25.43 4.86
N VAL A 371 17.60 -26.08 5.48
CA VAL A 371 17.65 -27.51 5.79
C VAL A 371 17.74 -28.36 4.51
N GLY A 372 16.96 -28.02 3.48
CA GLY A 372 16.97 -28.71 2.19
C GLY A 372 18.32 -28.63 1.49
N ILE A 373 18.92 -27.44 1.45
CA ILE A 373 20.26 -27.22 0.86
C ILE A 373 21.32 -27.99 1.68
N ALA A 374 21.29 -27.87 3.00
CA ALA A 374 22.24 -28.56 3.88
C ALA A 374 22.20 -30.08 3.68
N ASN A 375 20.99 -30.67 3.60
CA ASN A 375 20.83 -32.10 3.37
C ASN A 375 21.38 -32.54 2.00
N ALA A 376 21.08 -31.77 0.94
CA ALA A 376 21.60 -32.04 -0.39
C ALA A 376 23.14 -31.95 -0.45
N MET A 377 23.71 -30.95 0.24
CA MET A 377 25.16 -30.78 0.34
C MET A 377 25.81 -31.88 1.18
N LEU A 378 25.22 -32.30 2.30
CA LEU A 378 25.71 -33.44 3.09
C LEU A 378 25.75 -34.73 2.26
N MET A 379 24.73 -34.97 1.44
CA MET A 379 24.73 -36.09 0.50
C MET A 379 25.84 -35.95 -0.56
N SER A 380 26.17 -34.72 -0.99
CA SER A 380 27.29 -34.45 -1.88
C SER A 380 28.64 -34.82 -1.24
N VAL A 381 28.80 -34.54 0.06
CA VAL A 381 29.99 -34.93 0.82
C VAL A 381 30.19 -36.45 0.80
N THR A 382 29.13 -37.23 1.00
CA THR A 382 29.26 -38.69 1.14
C THR A 382 29.61 -39.41 -0.16
N GLN A 383 29.15 -38.98 -1.34
CA GLN A 383 29.66 -39.63 -2.57
C GLN A 383 31.02 -39.12 -3.02
N ARG A 384 31.39 -37.90 -2.62
CA ARG A 384 32.73 -37.36 -2.88
C ARG A 384 33.76 -37.85 -1.87
N PHE A 385 33.39 -38.78 -0.99
CA PHE A 385 34.25 -39.22 0.09
C PHE A 385 35.61 -39.74 -0.41
N ARG A 386 35.61 -40.58 -1.44
CA ARG A 386 36.84 -41.08 -2.07
C ARG A 386 37.64 -39.96 -2.76
N GLU A 387 36.98 -39.09 -3.53
CA GLU A 387 37.63 -37.94 -4.19
C GLU A 387 38.32 -37.00 -3.18
N ILE A 388 37.61 -36.66 -2.10
CA ILE A 388 38.12 -35.77 -1.03
C ILE A 388 39.30 -36.43 -0.30
N ALA A 389 39.20 -37.73 -0.01
CA ALA A 389 40.28 -38.47 0.63
C ALA A 389 41.54 -38.51 -0.25
N THR A 390 41.40 -38.76 -1.56
CA THR A 390 42.54 -38.71 -2.50
C THR A 390 43.18 -37.32 -2.52
N LEU A 391 42.39 -36.25 -2.59
CA LEU A 391 42.90 -34.87 -2.54
C LEU A 391 43.66 -34.58 -1.23
N LYS A 392 43.14 -35.05 -0.09
CA LYS A 392 43.83 -34.91 1.21
C LYS A 392 45.13 -35.71 1.29
N CYS A 393 45.16 -36.92 0.75
CA CYS A 393 46.40 -37.72 0.66
C CYS A 393 47.46 -37.04 -0.21
N LEU A 394 47.04 -36.26 -1.21
CA LEU A 394 47.91 -35.44 -2.05
C LEU A 394 48.31 -34.09 -1.41
N GLY A 395 47.89 -33.83 -0.17
CA GLY A 395 48.26 -32.64 0.60
C GLY A 395 47.29 -31.46 0.51
N ALA A 396 46.04 -31.66 0.06
CA ALA A 396 45.04 -30.59 0.06
C ALA A 396 44.66 -30.17 1.49
N LEU A 397 44.66 -28.86 1.75
CA LEU A 397 44.26 -28.30 3.04
C LEU A 397 42.73 -28.38 3.25
N ASP A 398 42.31 -28.49 4.51
CA ASP A 398 40.90 -28.42 4.92
C ASP A 398 40.20 -27.17 4.35
N GLY A 399 40.88 -26.02 4.38
CA GLY A 399 40.36 -24.76 3.83
C GLY A 399 40.11 -24.81 2.32
N TYR A 400 40.92 -25.55 1.56
CA TYR A 400 40.73 -25.72 0.12
C TYR A 400 39.47 -26.55 -0.20
N ILE A 401 39.24 -27.62 0.58
CA ILE A 401 38.04 -28.45 0.45
C ILE A 401 36.81 -27.62 0.80
N ALA A 402 36.83 -26.92 1.94
CA ALA A 402 35.74 -26.05 2.36
C ALA A 402 35.41 -24.97 1.30
N LEU A 403 36.45 -24.32 0.75
CA LEU A 403 36.29 -23.31 -0.29
C LEU A 403 35.60 -23.88 -1.55
N THR A 404 35.94 -25.11 -1.95
CA THR A 404 35.33 -25.76 -3.12
C THR A 404 33.81 -25.92 -2.95
N PHE A 405 33.36 -26.32 -1.76
CA PHE A 405 31.92 -26.43 -1.44
C PHE A 405 31.24 -25.06 -1.33
N VAL A 406 31.90 -24.07 -0.73
CA VAL A 406 31.36 -22.69 -0.65
C VAL A 406 31.21 -22.08 -2.04
N MET A 407 32.17 -22.30 -2.94
CA MET A 407 32.09 -21.85 -4.34
C MET A 407 30.95 -22.55 -5.10
N GLU A 408 30.74 -23.85 -4.85
CA GLU A 408 29.61 -24.60 -5.43
C GLU A 408 28.27 -24.00 -4.96
N ALA A 409 28.14 -23.76 -3.65
CA ALA A 409 26.97 -23.12 -3.08
C ALA A 409 26.76 -21.70 -3.60
N ALA A 410 27.82 -20.91 -3.79
CA ALA A 410 27.72 -19.57 -4.35
C ALA A 410 27.18 -19.60 -5.78
N VAL A 411 27.67 -20.50 -6.64
CA VAL A 411 27.14 -20.64 -8.01
C VAL A 411 25.68 -21.06 -8.00
N LEU A 412 25.31 -22.07 -7.21
CA LEU A 412 23.92 -22.52 -7.08
C LEU A 412 23.01 -21.43 -6.51
N GLY A 413 23.50 -20.66 -5.54
CA GLY A 413 22.81 -19.52 -4.94
C GLY A 413 22.60 -18.37 -5.91
N ILE A 414 23.57 -18.06 -6.78
CA ILE A 414 23.42 -17.03 -7.82
C ILE A 414 22.38 -17.50 -8.85
N VAL A 415 22.53 -18.70 -9.40
CA VAL A 415 21.62 -19.20 -10.45
C VAL A 415 20.21 -19.38 -9.90
N GLY A 416 20.08 -20.01 -8.73
CA GLY A 416 18.78 -20.22 -8.08
C GLY A 416 18.16 -18.92 -7.57
N GLY A 417 18.97 -17.98 -7.10
CA GLY A 417 18.54 -16.65 -6.69
C GLY A 417 17.96 -15.86 -7.86
N VAL A 418 18.68 -15.80 -8.99
CA VAL A 418 18.21 -15.11 -10.20
C VAL A 418 16.96 -15.79 -10.76
N ALA A 419 16.98 -17.12 -10.93
CA ALA A 419 15.84 -17.87 -11.44
C ALA A 419 14.61 -17.70 -10.53
N GLY A 420 14.81 -17.80 -9.21
CA GLY A 420 13.77 -17.60 -8.22
C GLY A 420 13.18 -16.19 -8.30
N THR A 421 14.03 -15.17 -8.34
CA THR A 421 13.59 -13.77 -8.48
C THR A 421 12.73 -13.57 -9.72
N VAL A 422 13.15 -14.08 -10.87
CA VAL A 422 12.38 -13.96 -12.13
C VAL A 422 11.02 -14.66 -12.01
N VAL A 423 11.00 -15.90 -11.53
CA VAL A 423 9.75 -16.66 -11.35
C VAL A 423 8.82 -15.96 -10.36
N GLY A 424 9.35 -15.49 -9.23
CA GLY A 424 8.59 -14.79 -8.21
C GLY A 424 7.97 -13.49 -8.71
N LEU A 425 8.73 -12.70 -9.47
CA LEU A 425 8.24 -11.46 -10.08
C LEU A 425 7.14 -11.74 -11.12
N VAL A 426 7.33 -12.72 -12.00
CA VAL A 426 6.33 -13.09 -13.02
C VAL A 426 5.02 -13.53 -12.37
N ILE A 427 5.09 -14.39 -11.36
CA ILE A 427 3.90 -14.88 -10.65
C ILE A 427 3.21 -13.74 -9.88
N GLY A 428 3.97 -12.90 -9.17
CA GLY A 428 3.43 -11.80 -8.37
C GLY A 428 2.75 -10.74 -9.22
N LEU A 429 3.43 -10.28 -10.28
CA LEU A 429 2.90 -9.30 -11.21
C LEU A 429 1.72 -9.86 -12.02
N GLY A 430 1.78 -11.12 -12.45
CA GLY A 430 0.67 -11.77 -13.17
C GLY A 430 -0.61 -11.87 -12.32
N ARG A 431 -0.47 -12.21 -11.04
CA ARG A 431 -1.61 -12.23 -10.08
C ARG A 431 -2.18 -10.83 -9.84
N MET A 432 -1.32 -9.82 -9.69
CA MET A 432 -1.73 -8.43 -9.57
C MET A 432 -2.48 -7.96 -10.83
N TYR A 433 -1.93 -8.21 -12.00
CA TYR A 433 -2.55 -7.87 -13.28
C TYR A 433 -3.94 -8.48 -13.42
N GLY A 434 -4.12 -9.75 -13.06
CA GLY A 434 -5.45 -10.39 -13.07
C GLY A 434 -6.48 -9.78 -12.10
N ARG A 435 -6.03 -9.06 -11.06
CA ARG A 435 -6.92 -8.44 -10.05
C ARG A 435 -7.26 -6.98 -10.34
N ILE A 436 -6.34 -6.20 -10.88
CA ILE A 436 -6.51 -4.74 -11.08
C ILE A 436 -6.36 -4.29 -12.54
N GLY A 437 -6.01 -5.21 -13.45
CA GLY A 437 -5.93 -4.95 -14.88
C GLY A 437 -4.88 -3.91 -15.24
N GLU A 438 -5.21 -3.06 -16.22
CA GLU A 438 -4.32 -2.02 -16.76
C GLU A 438 -3.95 -0.95 -15.74
N VAL A 439 -4.73 -0.79 -14.66
CA VAL A 439 -4.40 0.14 -13.56
C VAL A 439 -3.06 -0.20 -12.91
N LEU A 440 -2.61 -1.45 -12.99
CA LEU A 440 -1.28 -1.84 -12.54
C LEU A 440 -0.18 -1.04 -13.25
N ALA A 441 -0.32 -0.79 -14.56
CA ALA A 441 0.70 -0.11 -15.37
C ALA A 441 0.89 1.36 -14.99
N LEU A 442 -0.14 2.00 -14.42
CA LEU A 442 -0.10 3.41 -14.02
C LEU A 442 0.85 3.68 -12.85
N ALA A 443 1.13 2.68 -12.00
CA ALA A 443 1.89 2.86 -10.76
C ALA A 443 3.01 1.83 -10.59
N MET A 444 3.57 1.29 -11.69
CA MET A 444 4.63 0.29 -11.61
C MET A 444 5.94 0.88 -11.02
N PRO A 445 6.40 0.42 -9.84
CA PRO A 445 7.58 0.99 -9.20
C PRO A 445 8.84 0.24 -9.64
N TYR A 446 9.26 0.42 -10.90
CA TYR A 446 10.37 -0.33 -11.52
C TYR A 446 11.67 -0.30 -10.71
N ARG A 447 12.04 0.86 -10.14
CA ARG A 447 13.25 1.01 -9.33
C ARG A 447 13.21 0.21 -8.03
N LEU A 448 12.07 0.23 -7.33
CA LEU A 448 11.89 -0.52 -6.08
C LEU A 448 11.83 -2.03 -6.36
N LEU A 449 11.17 -2.43 -7.46
CA LEU A 449 11.13 -3.83 -7.90
C LEU A 449 12.52 -4.35 -8.28
N ALA A 450 13.34 -3.55 -8.99
CA ALA A 450 14.71 -3.91 -9.30
C ALA A 450 15.56 -4.07 -8.01
N GLY A 451 15.41 -3.15 -7.06
CA GLY A 451 16.07 -3.25 -5.75
C GLY A 451 15.64 -4.48 -4.94
N ALA A 452 14.34 -4.79 -4.94
CA ALA A 452 13.80 -6.00 -4.29
C ALA A 452 14.24 -7.29 -4.99
N GLY A 453 14.34 -7.28 -6.32
CA GLY A 453 14.87 -8.40 -7.08
C GLY A 453 16.35 -8.65 -6.78
N ALA A 454 17.14 -7.59 -6.68
CA ALA A 454 18.55 -7.67 -6.30
C ALA A 454 18.73 -8.18 -4.88
N SER A 455 17.93 -7.69 -3.91
CA SER A 455 18.00 -8.17 -2.53
C SER A 455 17.55 -9.63 -2.39
N ALA A 456 16.52 -10.05 -3.13
CA ALA A 456 16.08 -11.46 -3.18
C ALA A 456 17.16 -12.38 -3.79
N ALA A 457 17.81 -11.96 -4.87
CA ALA A 457 18.90 -12.73 -5.47
C ALA A 457 20.10 -12.84 -4.52
N LEU A 458 20.49 -11.74 -3.86
CA LEU A 458 21.56 -11.72 -2.85
C LEU A 458 21.22 -12.66 -1.68
N LEU A 459 19.97 -12.66 -1.25
CA LEU A 459 19.49 -13.55 -0.20
C LEU A 459 19.63 -15.04 -0.59
N GLY A 460 19.40 -15.39 -1.86
CA GLY A 460 19.66 -16.73 -2.39
C GLY A 460 21.11 -17.17 -2.22
N VAL A 461 22.06 -16.27 -2.50
CA VAL A 461 23.49 -16.51 -2.29
C VAL A 461 23.80 -16.69 -0.80
N LEU A 462 23.27 -15.81 0.05
CA LEU A 462 23.47 -15.87 1.50
C LEU A 462 22.93 -17.18 2.10
N LEU A 463 21.73 -17.60 1.69
CA LEU A 463 21.13 -18.86 2.14
C LEU A 463 21.97 -20.06 1.74
N ALA A 464 22.40 -20.11 0.48
CA ALA A 464 23.22 -21.20 -0.01
C ALA A 464 24.55 -21.27 0.74
N ALA A 465 25.18 -20.11 0.99
CA ALA A 465 26.40 -20.02 1.77
C ALA A 465 26.20 -20.52 3.21
N VAL A 466 25.20 -19.98 3.93
CA VAL A 466 24.88 -20.35 5.32
C VAL A 466 24.56 -21.83 5.45
N ALA A 467 23.72 -22.36 4.56
CA ALA A 467 23.34 -23.78 4.56
C ALA A 467 24.52 -24.71 4.27
N THR A 468 25.55 -24.23 3.59
CA THR A 468 26.73 -25.02 3.21
C THR A 468 27.84 -25.00 4.26
N ILE A 469 27.79 -24.11 5.26
CA ILE A 469 28.81 -24.03 6.33
C ILE A 469 28.99 -25.40 7.01
N LEU A 470 27.90 -26.00 7.49
CA LEU A 470 27.96 -27.29 8.20
C LEU A 470 28.47 -28.44 7.29
N PRO A 471 27.91 -28.65 6.07
CA PRO A 471 28.45 -29.65 5.14
C PRO A 471 29.91 -29.42 4.76
N ALA A 472 30.32 -28.17 4.49
CA ALA A 472 31.68 -27.83 4.09
C ALA A 472 32.69 -28.14 5.21
N LEU A 473 32.35 -27.79 6.46
CA LEU A 473 33.16 -28.15 7.63
C LEU A 473 33.24 -29.65 7.83
N LYS A 474 32.14 -30.37 7.59
CA LYS A 474 32.13 -31.83 7.70
C LYS A 474 33.01 -32.46 6.63
N ALA A 475 32.91 -32.01 5.39
CA ALA A 475 33.75 -32.45 4.27
C ALA A 475 35.24 -32.14 4.49
N SER A 476 35.54 -30.94 4.97
CA SER A 476 36.91 -30.51 5.19
C SER A 476 37.57 -31.28 6.34
N ARG A 477 36.83 -31.83 7.30
CA ARG A 477 37.39 -32.56 8.45
C ARG A 477 37.39 -34.09 8.30
N LEU A 478 37.07 -34.61 7.12
CA LEU A 478 37.09 -36.05 6.87
C LEU A 478 38.52 -36.60 6.97
N ALA A 479 38.66 -37.75 7.65
CA ALA A 479 39.93 -38.46 7.79
C ALA A 479 40.18 -39.36 6.56
N PRO A 480 41.33 -39.23 5.85
CA PRO A 480 41.59 -40.02 4.65
C PRO A 480 41.60 -41.54 4.89
N MET A 481 42.03 -41.96 6.08
CA MET A 481 42.06 -43.35 6.53
C MET A 481 40.66 -43.99 6.58
N GLU A 482 39.62 -43.22 6.89
CA GLU A 482 38.24 -43.73 6.93
C GLU A 482 37.73 -44.06 5.53
N ALA A 483 38.15 -43.32 4.50
CA ALA A 483 37.76 -43.57 3.10
C ALA A 483 38.37 -44.82 2.48
N MET A 484 39.54 -45.24 2.96
CA MET A 484 40.21 -46.46 2.51
C MET A 484 39.73 -47.71 3.26
N ARG A 485 38.96 -47.55 4.33
CA ARG A 485 38.46 -48.66 5.17
C ARG A 485 37.03 -49.09 4.82
N VAL A 486 36.33 -48.31 3.99
CA VAL A 486 34.99 -48.63 3.49
C VAL A 486 35.11 -49.43 2.19
N GLU A 487 35.19 -50.75 2.35
CA GLU A 487 34.84 -51.74 1.32
C GLU A 487 33.36 -52.11 1.44
#